data_AF-A0A5A7RWN8-F1
#
_entry.id   AF-A0A5A7RWN8-F1
#
_cell.length_a   1.000
_cell.length_b   1.000
_cell.length_c   1.000
_cell.angle_alpha   90.00
_cell.angle_beta   90.00
_cell.angle_gamma   90.00
#
_symmetry.space_group_name_H-M   'P 1'
#
loop_
_entity.id
_entity.type
_entity.pdbx_description
1 polymer ?
#
loop_
_entity_poly.entity_id
_entity_poly.type
_entity_poly.pdbx_seq_one_letter_code
_entity_poly.pdbx_strand_id
1 'polypeptide(L)' 'MKKKNITALEELIKDAKDLGVKLVACEMTMDLMDIPKGEFISEVLEIGGVGTYLNAASKSHINLFI' A
#
# COMPACT_ATOMS: atom_id res chain seq x y z
N MET A 1 -18.61 -3.78 11.11
CA MET A 1 -17.68 -4.93 10.94
C MET A 1 -17.69 -5.88 12.13
N LYS A 2 -17.47 -5.41 13.37
CA LYS A 2 -17.52 -6.26 14.59
C LYS A 2 -18.77 -7.13 14.77
N LYS A 3 -19.98 -6.61 14.53
CA LYS A 3 -21.24 -7.40 14.61
C LYS A 3 -21.30 -8.58 13.63
N LYS A 4 -20.48 -8.56 12.58
CA LYS A 4 -20.36 -9.63 11.57
C LYS A 4 -19.05 -10.42 11.71
N ASN A 5 -18.32 -10.27 12.82
CA ASN A 5 -17.01 -10.89 13.06
C ASN A 5 -15.99 -10.65 11.94
N ILE A 6 -16.03 -9.47 11.31
CA ILE A 6 -15.02 -9.07 10.32
C ILE A 6 -13.84 -8.48 11.08
N THR A 7 -12.64 -8.98 10.77
CA THR A 7 -11.34 -8.51 11.22
C THR A 7 -11.19 -7.00 11.08
N ALA A 8 -10.48 -6.35 12.00
CA ALA A 8 -10.25 -4.92 11.93
C ALA A 8 -9.36 -4.57 10.72
N LEU A 9 -9.46 -3.34 10.20
CA LEU A 9 -8.67 -2.93 9.03
C LEU A 9 -7.17 -2.96 9.35
N GLU A 10 -6.80 -2.53 10.54
CA GLU A 10 -5.43 -2.48 11.03
C GLU A 10 -4.81 -3.88 11.08
N GLU A 11 -5.61 -4.88 11.51
CA GLU A 11 -5.22 -6.29 11.50
C GLU A 11 -5.08 -6.82 10.06
N LEU A 12 -5.99 -6.47 9.15
CA LEU A 12 -5.91 -6.87 7.74
C LEU A 12 -4.67 -6.30 7.04
N ILE A 13 -4.29 -5.06 7.33
CA ILE A 13 -3.08 -4.44 6.78
C ILE A 13 -1.83 -5.16 7.28
N LYS A 14 -1.81 -5.50 8.58
CA LYS A 14 -0.72 -6.28 9.18
C LYS A 14 -0.63 -7.68 8.55
N ASP A 15 -1.75 -8.39 8.45
CA ASP A 15 -1.82 -9.71 7.82
C ASP A 15 -1.32 -9.65 6.36
N ALA A 16 -1.68 -8.61 5.60
CA ALA A 16 -1.20 -8.42 4.24
C ALA A 16 0.33 -8.33 4.19
N LYS A 17 0.95 -7.57 5.10
CA LYS A 17 2.42 -7.48 5.20
C LYS A 17 3.04 -8.82 5.57
N ASP A 18 2.48 -9.53 6.55
CA ASP A 18 2.97 -10.84 7.00
C ASP A 18 2.86 -11.90 5.89
N LEU A 19 1.89 -11.76 4.98
CA LEU A 19 1.74 -12.57 3.77
C LEU A 19 2.64 -12.12 2.59
N GLY A 20 3.48 -11.11 2.79
CA GLY A 20 4.45 -10.64 1.79
C GLY A 20 3.91 -9.61 0.80
N VAL A 21 2.76 -8.99 1.07
CA VAL A 21 2.26 -7.86 0.26
C VAL A 21 3.21 -6.67 0.45
N LYS A 22 3.61 -6.07 -0.67
CA LYS A 22 4.43 -4.86 -0.69
C LYS A 22 3.54 -3.63 -0.71
N LEU A 23 3.60 -2.83 0.35
CA LEU A 23 2.96 -1.52 0.41
C LEU A 23 3.95 -0.45 -0.05
N VAL A 24 3.58 0.27 -1.11
CA VAL A 24 4.41 1.28 -1.78
C VAL A 24 3.69 2.62 -1.75
N ALA A 25 4.33 3.67 -1.24
CA ALA A 25 3.80 5.03 -1.30
C ALA A 25 4.18 5.70 -2.62
N CYS A 26 3.24 6.44 -3.21
CA CYS A 26 3.47 7.19 -4.45
C CYS A 26 4.28 8.46 -4.15
N GLU A 27 5.51 8.53 -4.67
CA GLU A 27 6.44 9.67 -4.48
C GLU A 27 5.78 11.01 -4.82
N MET A 28 5.24 11.12 -6.04
CA MET A 28 4.59 12.36 -6.49
C MET A 28 3.40 12.76 -5.61
N THR A 29 2.63 11.79 -5.09
CA THR A 29 1.51 12.10 -4.19
C THR A 29 2.00 12.53 -2.82
N MET A 30 3.07 11.94 -2.30
CA MET A 30 3.71 12.37 -1.05
C MET A 30 4.14 13.83 -1.14
N ASP A 31 4.84 14.20 -2.22
CA ASP A 31 5.31 15.56 -2.45
C ASP A 31 4.15 16.54 -2.59
N LEU A 32 3.10 16.17 -3.34
CA LEU A 32 1.91 17.03 -3.52
C LEU A 32 1.13 17.25 -2.22
N MET A 33 1.19 16.31 -1.28
CA MET A 33 0.48 16.38 0.00
C MET A 33 1.38 16.87 1.15
N ASP A 34 2.66 17.17 0.89
CA ASP A 34 3.67 17.50 1.89
C ASP A 34 3.77 16.47 3.04
N ILE A 35 3.60 15.17 2.73
CA ILE A 35 3.63 14.09 3.74
C ILE A 35 5.01 13.44 3.78
N PRO A 36 5.76 13.56 4.90
CA PRO A 36 7.04 12.90 5.04
C PRO A 36 6.88 11.38 5.25
N LYS A 37 7.89 10.59 4.84
CA LYS A 37 7.89 9.13 4.99
C LYS A 37 7.57 8.65 6.43
N GLY A 38 7.98 9.41 7.45
CA GLY A 38 7.78 9.05 8.86
C GLY A 38 6.34 9.09 9.36
N GLU A 39 5.41 9.70 8.61
CA GLU A 39 3.99 9.75 8.97
C GLU A 39 3.20 8.55 8.46
N PHE A 40 3.80 7.73 7.59
CA PHE A 40 3.18 6.50 7.13
C PHE A 40 3.21 5.42 8.22
N ILE A 41 2.25 4.50 8.12
CA ILE A 41 2.26 3.28 8.92
C ILE A 41 3.53 2.45 8.65
N SER A 42 4.01 1.73 9.66
CA SER A 42 5.26 0.96 9.62
C SER A 42 5.30 -0.15 8.55
N GLU A 43 4.15 -0.45 7.97
CA GLU A 43 3.93 -1.43 6.94
C GLU A 43 4.28 -0.91 5.55
N VAL A 44 4.33 0.41 5.36
CA VAL A 44 4.78 1.06 4.11
C VAL A 44 6.30 1.17 4.13
N LEU A 45 6.98 0.29 3.38
CA LEU A 45 8.43 0.19 3.39
C LEU A 45 9.10 0.87 2.18
N GLU A 46 8.38 0.93 1.06
CA GLU A 46 8.91 1.38 -0.23
C GLU A 46 8.22 2.68 -0.69
N ILE A 47 9.00 3.52 -1.38
CA ILE A 47 8.49 4.68 -2.11
C ILE A 47 8.70 4.38 -3.59
N GLY A 48 7.68 4.62 -4.41
CA GLY A 48 7.72 4.35 -5.84
C GLY A 48 7.05 5.43 -6.65
N GLY A 49 7.60 5.70 -7.84
CA GLY A 49 6.99 6.56 -8.84
C GLY A 49 6.10 5.79 -9.82
N VAL A 50 5.55 6.52 -10.80
CA VAL A 50 4.69 5.95 -11.85
C VAL A 50 5.39 4.83 -12.63
N GLY A 51 6.69 4.94 -12.90
CA GLY A 51 7.46 3.91 -13.60
C GLY A 51 7.53 2.60 -12.82
N THR A 52 7.68 2.67 -11.49
CA THR A 52 7.67 1.50 -10.60
C THR A 52 6.31 0.79 -10.66
N TYR A 53 5.22 1.55 -10.57
CA TYR A 53 3.87 1.02 -10.68
C TYR A 53 3.61 0.37 -12.05
N LEU A 54 3.93 1.06 -13.16
CA LEU A 54 3.71 0.53 -14.51
C LEU A 54 4.52 -0.75 -14.77
N ASN A 55 5.77 -0.81 -14.32
CA ASN A 55 6.60 -2.02 -14.45
C ASN A 55 6.01 -3.19 -13.64
N ALA A 56 5.52 -2.95 -12.42
CA ALA A 56 4.84 -3.98 -11.63
C ALA A 56 3.53 -4.42 -12.28
N ALA A 57 2.67 -3.48 -12.67
CA ALA A 57 1.38 -3.74 -13.30
C ALA A 57 1.53 -4.49 -14.64
N SER A 58 2.54 -4.17 -15.46
CA SER A 58 2.81 -4.85 -16.73
C SER A 58 3.17 -6.33 -16.57
N LYS A 59 3.64 -6.73 -15.39
CA LYS A 59 4.02 -8.11 -15.05
C LYS A 59 2.94 -8.83 -14.22
N SER A 60 1.89 -8.12 -13.82
CA SER A 60 0.78 -8.67 -13.07
C SER A 60 -0.30 -9.22 -13.99
N HIS A 61 -0.90 -10.34 -13.63
CA HIS A 61 -2.04 -10.89 -14.36
C HIS A 61 -3.33 -10.09 -14.16
N ILE A 62 -3.46 -9.44 -13.00
CA ILE A 62 -4.61 -8.63 -12.62
C ILE A 62 -4.11 -7.31 -12.07
N ASN A 63 -4.71 -6.21 -12.53
CA ASN A 63 -4.48 -4.87 -12.01
C ASN A 63 -5.84 -4.22 -11.69
N LEU A 64 -5.97 -3.64 -10.50
CA LEU A 64 -7.21 -3.02 -10.01
C LEU A 64 -6.95 -1.56 -9.67
N PHE A 65 -7.90 -0.69 -9.99
CA PHE A 65 -7.95 0.69 -9.52
C PHE A 65 -9.16 0.81 -8.58
N ILE A 66 -8.90 1.08 -7.31
CA ILE A 66 -9.88 1.08 -6.22
C ILE A 66 -10.03 2.49 -5.68
#